data_AF-A0A7R9VD51-F1
#
_entry.id   AF-A0A7R9VD51-F1
#
_cell.length_a   1.000
_cell.length_b   1.000
_cell.length_c   1.000
_cell.angle_alpha   90.00
_cell.angle_beta   90.00
_cell.angle_gamma   90.00
#
_symmetry.space_group_name_H-M   'P 1'
#
loop_
_entity.id
_entity.type
_entity.pdbx_description
1 polymer ?
#
loop_
_entity_poly.entity_id
_entity_poly.type
_entity_poly.pdbx_seq_one_letter_code
_entity_poly.pdbx_strand_id
1 'polypeptide(L)'
;MATTNGASTPAPQAAASVKWDGQSMTQTDMMEKDTVLVLDDADHVIGSASKRSSHEFTPSQPRGVLHRAFSVFLFDSSTGEMLLQKRASTKITFPNVWTNTCCSHPLHGMDPPEVDGPAQVKDGTVPGVKNAAVRKLGHELGIKGEELDVKKFKFLTRLHYWAADT
;
A
#
# COMPACT_ATOMS: atom_id res chain seq x y z
N MET A 1 -59.87 -21.42 21.59
CA MET A 1 -58.83 -21.31 20.55
C MET A 1 -58.44 -19.85 20.43
N ALA A 2 -57.18 -19.52 20.73
CA ALA A 2 -56.39 -18.42 20.14
C ALA A 2 -55.13 -18.23 21.00
N THR A 3 -54.08 -18.99 20.67
CA THR A 3 -52.72 -18.79 21.20
C THR A 3 -52.01 -17.78 20.30
N THR A 4 -51.63 -16.62 20.84
CA THR A 4 -50.82 -15.62 20.15
C THR A 4 -49.34 -16.01 20.23
N ASN A 5 -48.77 -16.47 19.11
CA ASN A 5 -47.32 -16.66 18.98
C ASN A 5 -46.66 -15.32 18.63
N GLY A 6 -45.93 -14.74 19.57
CA GLY A 6 -45.04 -13.60 19.33
C GLY A 6 -43.80 -14.07 18.57
N ALA A 7 -43.70 -13.72 17.30
CA ALA A 7 -42.49 -13.94 16.51
C ALA A 7 -41.45 -12.86 16.89
N SER A 8 -40.41 -13.27 17.60
CA SER A 8 -39.23 -12.44 17.84
C SER A 8 -38.41 -12.34 16.55
N THR A 9 -38.31 -11.13 16.00
CA THR A 9 -37.43 -10.82 14.88
C THR A 9 -35.97 -10.93 15.35
N PRO A 10 -35.08 -11.68 14.67
CA PRO A 10 -33.68 -11.72 15.06
C PRO A 10 -33.02 -10.37 14.76
N ALA A 11 -32.24 -9.87 15.72
CA ALA A 11 -31.43 -8.67 15.54
C ALA A 11 -30.43 -8.84 14.38
N PRO A 12 -30.10 -7.77 13.64
CA PRO A 12 -29.11 -7.85 12.58
C PRO A 12 -27.76 -8.28 13.16
N GLN A 13 -27.25 -9.43 12.71
CA GLN A 13 -25.88 -9.84 13.00
C GLN A 13 -24.94 -8.81 12.38
N ALA A 14 -24.12 -8.18 13.23
CA ALA A 14 -23.02 -7.35 12.78
C ALA A 14 -22.13 -8.19 11.86
N ALA A 15 -21.99 -7.74 10.61
CA ALA A 15 -21.09 -8.37 9.66
C ALA A 15 -19.68 -8.41 10.27
N ALA A 16 -19.12 -9.60 10.43
CA ALA A 16 -17.74 -9.76 10.87
C ALA A 16 -16.84 -8.97 9.92
N SER A 17 -16.03 -8.06 10.47
CA SER A 17 -15.03 -7.33 9.71
C SER A 17 -14.03 -8.34 9.14
N VAL A 18 -14.17 -8.65 7.86
CA VAL A 18 -13.23 -9.50 7.13
C VAL A 18 -11.84 -8.86 7.26
N LYS A 19 -10.90 -9.57 7.86
CA LYS A 19 -9.50 -9.13 7.92
C LYS A 19 -8.99 -9.00 6.49
N TRP A 20 -8.44 -7.83 6.17
CA TRP A 20 -7.87 -7.51 4.87
C TRP A 20 -6.62 -8.39 4.65
N ASP A 21 -6.59 -9.19 3.57
CA ASP A 21 -5.49 -10.11 3.24
C ASP A 21 -4.76 -9.79 1.92
N GLY A 22 -5.32 -8.87 1.12
CA GLY A 22 -4.71 -8.36 -0.10
C GLY A 22 -4.54 -9.34 -1.27
N GLN A 23 -5.05 -10.58 -1.18
CA GLN A 23 -4.79 -11.64 -2.17
C GLN A 23 -5.95 -11.91 -3.15
N SER A 24 -7.18 -11.50 -2.83
CA SER A 24 -8.40 -11.86 -3.57
C SER A 24 -9.15 -10.66 -4.17
N MET A 25 -8.48 -9.51 -4.29
CA MET A 25 -9.12 -8.22 -4.58
C MET A 25 -8.89 -7.74 -6.02
N THR A 26 -9.90 -7.09 -6.61
CA THR A 26 -9.73 -6.38 -7.89
C THR A 26 -8.89 -5.11 -7.72
N GLN A 27 -8.42 -4.50 -8.82
CA GLN A 27 -7.74 -3.19 -8.72
C GLN A 27 -8.64 -2.12 -8.08
N THR A 28 -9.94 -2.15 -8.36
CA THR A 28 -10.92 -1.23 -7.77
C THR A 28 -11.04 -1.44 -6.26
N ASP A 29 -11.13 -2.69 -5.80
CA ASP A 29 -11.18 -3.01 -4.37
C ASP A 29 -9.96 -2.47 -3.62
N MET A 30 -8.76 -2.58 -4.19
CA MET A 30 -7.53 -2.02 -3.61
C MET A 30 -7.56 -0.50 -3.58
N MET A 31 -8.19 0.17 -4.55
CA MET A 31 -8.27 1.62 -4.55
C MET A 31 -9.18 2.15 -3.43
N GLU A 32 -10.26 1.44 -3.13
CA GLU A 32 -11.24 1.88 -2.13
C GLU A 32 -10.87 1.46 -0.71
N LYS A 33 -10.34 0.25 -0.52
CA LYS A 33 -10.11 -0.32 0.81
C LYS A 33 -8.69 -0.09 1.35
N ASP A 34 -7.70 0.04 0.48
CA ASP A 34 -6.34 0.32 0.94
C ASP A 34 -6.26 1.78 1.41
N THR A 35 -5.80 1.96 2.65
CA THR A 35 -5.65 3.28 3.25
C THR A 35 -4.18 3.64 3.34
N VAL A 36 -3.76 4.67 2.61
CA VAL A 36 -2.37 5.16 2.57
C VAL A 36 -2.11 6.15 3.71
N LEU A 37 -0.84 6.35 4.05
CA LEU A 37 -0.41 7.27 5.10
C LEU A 37 -0.29 8.69 4.54
N VAL A 38 -1.11 9.62 5.02
CA VAL A 38 -1.07 11.04 4.62
C VAL A 38 -0.02 11.76 5.44
N LEU A 39 0.78 12.60 4.78
CA LEU A 39 1.96 13.22 5.36
C LEU A 39 1.92 14.75 5.33
N ASP A 40 2.71 15.36 6.21
CA ASP A 40 3.23 16.72 6.01
C ASP A 40 4.52 16.71 5.16
N ASP A 41 5.05 17.90 4.83
CA ASP A 41 6.27 18.05 4.03
C ASP A 41 7.54 17.52 4.72
N ALA A 42 7.50 17.28 6.03
CA ALA A 42 8.59 16.71 6.81
C ALA A 42 8.50 15.17 6.93
N ASP A 43 7.55 14.55 6.22
CA ASP A 43 7.27 13.12 6.26
C ASP A 43 6.82 12.64 7.66
N HIS A 44 6.08 13.49 8.38
CA HIS A 44 5.30 13.06 9.55
C HIS A 44 3.91 12.61 9.12
N VAL A 45 3.45 11.50 9.69
CA VAL A 45 2.08 11.00 9.46
C VAL A 45 1.09 11.91 10.17
N ILE A 46 0.21 12.56 9.41
CA ILE A 46 -0.84 13.46 9.92
C ILE A 46 -2.24 12.85 9.79
N GLY A 47 -2.36 11.72 9.10
CA GLY A 47 -3.62 11.03 8.91
C GLY A 47 -3.50 9.89 7.91
N SER A 48 -4.64 9.48 7.38
CA SER A 48 -4.74 8.40 6.41
C SER A 48 -5.89 8.65 5.44
N ALA A 49 -5.76 8.25 4.19
CA ALA A 49 -6.78 8.43 3.15
C ALA A 49 -6.89 7.19 2.27
N SER A 50 -8.04 7.00 1.61
CA SER A 50 -8.15 5.92 0.63
C SER A 50 -7.14 6.13 -0.49
N LYS A 51 -6.63 5.02 -1.05
CA LYS A 51 -5.70 5.07 -2.17
C LYS A 51 -6.31 5.81 -3.36
N ARG A 52 -7.62 5.66 -3.61
CA ARG A 52 -8.36 6.42 -4.62
C ARG A 52 -8.26 7.92 -4.42
N SER A 53 -8.72 8.42 -3.27
CA SER A 53 -8.73 9.86 -2.99
C SER A 53 -7.33 10.48 -3.01
N SER A 54 -6.31 9.69 -2.70
CA SER A 54 -4.90 10.14 -2.74
C SER A 54 -4.33 10.26 -4.15
N HIS A 55 -4.94 9.59 -5.14
CA HIS A 55 -4.53 9.58 -6.54
C HIS A 55 -5.58 10.21 -7.48
N GLU A 56 -6.63 10.82 -6.94
CA GLU A 56 -7.68 11.48 -7.71
C GLU A 56 -7.34 12.96 -7.91
N PHE A 57 -7.51 13.43 -9.13
CA PHE A 57 -7.28 14.82 -9.52
C PHE A 57 -8.61 15.45 -9.88
N THR A 58 -8.95 16.55 -9.21
CA THR A 58 -10.18 17.32 -9.46
C THR A 58 -9.86 18.77 -9.72
N PRO A 59 -10.75 19.58 -10.29
CA PRO A 59 -10.52 21.03 -10.43
C PRO A 59 -10.22 21.73 -9.09
N SER A 60 -10.83 21.26 -8.00
CA SER A 60 -10.57 21.75 -6.63
C SER A 60 -9.30 21.17 -5.99
N GLN A 61 -8.78 20.07 -6.53
CA GLN A 61 -7.60 19.36 -6.05
C GLN A 61 -6.74 18.92 -7.24
N PRO A 62 -5.97 19.85 -7.84
CA PRO A 62 -5.20 19.58 -9.04
C PRO A 62 -3.93 18.74 -8.77
N ARG A 63 -3.71 18.30 -7.52
CA ARG A 63 -2.57 17.50 -7.07
C ARG A 63 -3.07 16.36 -6.20
N GLY A 64 -2.43 15.20 -6.27
CA GLY A 64 -2.68 14.12 -5.31
C GLY A 64 -2.40 14.59 -3.88
N VAL A 65 -3.09 13.98 -2.91
CA VAL A 65 -2.79 14.18 -1.48
C VAL A 65 -1.39 13.67 -1.21
N LEU A 66 -0.56 14.41 -0.47
CA LEU A 66 0.78 13.95 -0.11
C LEU A 66 0.68 12.70 0.77
N HIS A 67 1.25 11.59 0.31
CA HIS A 67 1.21 10.31 1.01
C HIS A 67 2.52 9.54 0.89
N ARG A 68 2.80 8.67 1.86
CA ARG A 68 4.04 7.87 1.87
C ARG A 68 4.00 6.79 0.78
N ALA A 69 5.11 6.66 0.05
CA ALA A 69 5.34 5.61 -0.91
C ALA A 69 6.71 4.95 -0.68
N PHE A 70 6.95 3.82 -1.34
CA PHE A 70 8.26 3.20 -1.43
C PHE A 70 8.57 2.77 -2.86
N SER A 71 9.86 2.65 -3.16
CA SER A 71 10.39 2.16 -4.43
C SER A 71 11.53 1.18 -4.15
N VAL A 72 11.37 -0.07 -4.59
CA VAL A 72 12.37 -1.14 -4.43
C VAL A 72 13.23 -1.22 -5.68
N PHE A 73 14.53 -1.32 -5.47
CA PHE A 73 15.54 -1.60 -6.49
C PHE A 73 16.24 -2.90 -6.12
N LEU A 74 15.86 -4.00 -6.77
CA LEU A 74 16.42 -5.32 -6.54
C LEU A 74 17.50 -5.60 -7.59
N PHE A 75 18.67 -6.01 -7.11
CA PHE A 75 19.82 -6.32 -7.95
C PHE A 75 20.21 -7.79 -7.79
N ASP A 76 20.56 -8.43 -8.89
CA ASP A 76 21.24 -9.71 -8.88
C ASP A 76 22.66 -9.52 -8.31
N SER A 77 23.02 -10.29 -7.29
CA SER A 77 24.31 -10.13 -6.62
C SER A 77 25.50 -10.66 -7.42
N SER A 78 25.26 -11.55 -8.38
CA SER A 78 26.30 -12.17 -9.22
C SER A 78 26.60 -11.35 -10.47
N THR A 79 25.59 -10.71 -11.07
CA THR A 79 25.73 -9.91 -12.30
C THR A 79 25.71 -8.41 -12.05
N GLY A 80 25.09 -7.96 -10.96
CA GLY A 80 24.85 -6.54 -10.67
C GLY A 80 23.69 -5.93 -11.45
N GLU A 81 22.96 -6.74 -12.21
CA GLU A 81 21.82 -6.28 -13.02
C GLU A 81 20.59 -5.99 -12.14
N MET A 82 19.79 -5.01 -12.56
CA MET A 82 18.59 -4.61 -11.85
C MET A 82 17.33 -5.24 -12.45
N LEU A 83 16.46 -5.77 -11.60
CA LEU A 83 15.15 -6.24 -12.02
C LEU A 83 14.22 -5.06 -12.34
N LEU A 84 13.84 -4.92 -13.62
CA LEU A 84 12.82 -3.98 -14.08
C LEU A 84 11.45 -4.66 -14.17
N GLN A 85 10.39 -3.88 -13.95
CA GLN A 85 9.02 -4.35 -14.11
C GLN A 85 8.29 -3.54 -15.18
N LYS A 86 7.61 -4.24 -16.10
CA LYS A 86 6.60 -3.62 -16.97
C LYS A 86 5.24 -3.69 -16.27
N ARG A 87 4.63 -2.53 -16.03
CA ARG A 87 3.33 -2.45 -15.35
C ARG A 87 2.24 -3.10 -16.19
N ALA A 88 1.35 -3.85 -15.54
CA ALA A 88 0.19 -4.44 -16.21
C ALA A 88 -0.71 -3.37 -16.84
N SER A 89 -1.36 -3.70 -17.95
CA SER A 89 -2.29 -2.81 -18.65
C SER A 89 -3.52 -2.44 -17.80
N THR A 90 -3.84 -3.25 -16.79
CA THR A 90 -4.97 -3.05 -15.87
C THR A 90 -4.66 -2.08 -14.71
N LYS A 91 -3.43 -1.57 -14.61
CA LYS A 91 -3.08 -0.56 -13.59
C LYS A 91 -3.78 0.75 -13.93
N ILE A 92 -4.42 1.35 -12.92
CA ILE A 92 -5.15 2.63 -13.06
C ILE A 92 -4.19 3.78 -13.38
N THR A 93 -3.04 3.82 -12.72
CA THR A 93 -1.99 4.81 -13.01
C THR A 93 -0.87 4.18 -13.83
N PHE A 94 -0.42 4.87 -14.89
CA PHE A 94 0.72 4.50 -15.73
C PHE A 94 0.71 3.04 -16.24
N PRO A 95 -0.34 2.58 -16.94
CA PRO A 95 -0.36 1.23 -17.51
C PRO A 95 0.74 1.05 -18.56
N ASN A 96 1.31 -0.17 -18.66
CA ASN A 96 2.34 -0.57 -19.64
C ASN A 96 3.71 0.14 -19.55
N VAL A 97 3.91 1.01 -18.56
CA VAL A 97 5.19 1.71 -18.33
C VAL A 97 6.21 0.75 -17.71
N TRP A 98 7.46 0.81 -18.19
CA TRP A 98 8.61 0.18 -17.55
C TRP A 98 9.08 1.03 -16.38
N THR A 99 9.27 0.41 -15.22
CA THR A 99 9.72 1.07 -13.99
C THR A 99 10.70 0.16 -13.23
N ASN A 100 11.22 0.63 -12.09
CA ASN A 100 12.00 -0.15 -11.15
C ASN A 100 11.25 -1.42 -10.66
N THR A 101 11.90 -2.21 -9.81
CA THR A 101 11.42 -3.54 -9.41
C THR A 101 9.99 -3.56 -8.86
N CYS A 102 9.68 -2.69 -7.90
CA CYS A 102 8.35 -2.62 -7.30
C CYS A 102 8.12 -1.25 -6.64
N CYS A 103 6.94 -0.66 -6.84
CA CYS A 103 6.51 0.58 -6.21
C CYS A 103 5.13 0.42 -5.59
N SER A 104 4.97 0.90 -4.36
CA SER A 104 3.67 0.93 -3.71
C SER A 104 3.65 1.84 -2.48
N HIS A 105 2.67 1.63 -1.61
CA HIS A 105 2.47 2.41 -0.39
C HIS A 105 2.46 1.48 0.82
N PRO A 106 3.08 1.91 1.94
CA PRO A 106 2.73 1.39 3.25
C PRO A 106 1.27 1.74 3.58
N LEU A 107 0.56 0.82 4.22
CA LEU A 107 -0.85 0.95 4.52
C LEU A 107 -1.14 1.03 6.02
N HIS A 108 -2.19 1.74 6.40
CA HIS A 108 -2.69 1.77 7.77
C HIS A 108 -3.49 0.50 8.09
N GLY A 109 -3.43 0.02 9.34
CA GLY A 109 -4.24 -1.13 9.81
C GLY A 109 -3.72 -2.52 9.44
N MET A 110 -2.46 -2.60 9.02
CA MET A 110 -1.80 -3.82 8.57
C MET A 110 -1.25 -4.67 9.72
N ASP A 111 -1.17 -5.98 9.49
CA ASP A 111 -0.45 -6.94 10.34
C ASP A 111 0.42 -7.86 9.45
N PRO A 112 1.76 -7.80 9.54
CA PRO A 112 2.54 -6.93 10.41
C PRO A 112 2.36 -5.43 10.10
N PRO A 113 2.62 -4.52 11.07
CA PRO A 113 2.39 -3.10 10.89
C PRO A 113 3.32 -2.49 9.84
N GLU A 114 2.77 -1.56 9.05
CA GLU A 114 3.48 -0.86 7.96
C GLU A 114 3.72 0.63 8.24
N VAL A 115 3.39 1.10 9.44
CA VAL A 115 3.52 2.50 9.84
C VAL A 115 4.82 2.68 10.63
N ASP A 116 5.71 3.51 10.13
CA ASP A 116 6.96 3.89 10.80
C ASP A 116 6.81 5.20 11.57
N GLY A 117 7.32 5.23 12.80
CA GLY A 117 7.39 6.41 13.63
C GLY A 117 8.55 7.36 13.23
N PRO A 118 8.55 8.63 13.71
CA PRO A 118 9.54 9.63 13.31
C PRO A 118 11.00 9.22 13.55
N ALA A 119 11.28 8.52 14.65
CA ALA A 119 12.64 8.04 14.95
C ALA A 119 13.14 7.01 13.91
N GLN A 120 12.28 6.06 13.54
CA GLN A 120 12.59 4.99 12.58
C GLN A 120 12.75 5.53 11.15
N VAL A 121 11.98 6.57 10.81
CA VAL A 121 12.13 7.30 9.56
C VAL A 121 13.45 8.07 9.55
N LYS A 122 13.79 8.74 10.66
CA LYS A 122 15.00 9.55 10.79
C LYS A 122 16.28 8.72 10.73
N ASP A 123 16.31 7.54 11.36
CA ASP A 123 17.47 6.65 11.37
C ASP A 123 17.51 5.67 10.17
N GLY A 124 16.46 5.65 9.35
CA GLY A 124 16.37 4.81 8.16
C GLY A 124 16.12 3.32 8.44
N THR A 125 15.76 2.93 9.66
CA THR A 125 15.43 1.53 9.98
C THR A 125 14.16 1.08 9.26
N VAL A 126 13.13 1.94 9.23
CA VAL A 126 11.86 1.82 8.49
C VAL A 126 11.26 0.39 8.39
N PRO A 127 11.05 -0.33 9.51
CA PRO A 127 10.49 -1.67 9.48
C PRO A 127 9.11 -1.75 8.81
N GLY A 128 8.27 -0.73 8.96
CA GLY A 128 6.94 -0.67 8.36
C GLY A 128 6.97 -0.59 6.84
N VAL A 129 7.79 0.30 6.28
CA VAL A 129 8.04 0.37 4.83
C VAL A 129 8.61 -0.96 4.29
N LYS A 130 9.49 -1.63 5.04
CA LYS A 130 10.02 -2.94 4.66
C LYS A 130 8.95 -4.03 4.63
N ASN A 131 8.04 -4.06 5.61
CA ASN A 131 6.89 -4.97 5.60
C ASN A 131 6.00 -4.74 4.37
N ALA A 132 5.73 -3.47 4.04
CA ALA A 132 4.97 -3.09 2.85
C ALA A 132 5.66 -3.55 1.55
N ALA A 133 6.98 -3.40 1.47
CA ALA A 133 7.77 -3.87 0.34
C ALA A 133 7.72 -5.39 0.18
N VAL A 134 7.88 -6.15 1.26
CA VAL A 134 7.77 -7.63 1.25
C VAL A 134 6.40 -8.07 0.75
N ARG A 135 5.32 -7.53 1.31
CA ARG A 135 3.95 -7.83 0.87
C ARG A 135 3.77 -7.58 -0.62
N LYS A 136 4.28 -6.45 -1.11
CA LYS A 136 4.07 -6.03 -2.51
C LYS A 136 4.96 -6.75 -3.51
N LEU A 137 6.17 -7.14 -3.12
CA LEU A 137 7.00 -8.05 -3.92
C LEU A 137 6.32 -9.42 -4.07
N GLY A 138 5.73 -9.95 -2.99
CA GLY A 138 4.94 -11.19 -3.05
C GLY A 138 3.72 -11.06 -3.95
N HIS A 139 2.96 -9.98 -3.80
CA HIS A 139 1.75 -9.76 -4.60
C HIS A 139 2.06 -9.49 -6.09
N GLU A 140 3.08 -8.69 -6.43
CA GLU A 140 3.33 -8.29 -7.82
C GLU A 140 4.29 -9.19 -8.59
N LEU A 141 5.22 -9.85 -7.89
CA LEU A 141 6.28 -10.66 -8.51
C LEU A 141 6.28 -12.12 -8.03
N GLY A 142 5.42 -12.48 -7.08
CA GLY A 142 5.38 -13.83 -6.52
C GLY A 142 6.56 -14.18 -5.59
N ILE A 143 7.43 -13.21 -5.28
CA ILE A 143 8.60 -13.41 -4.41
C ILE A 143 8.11 -13.51 -2.97
N LYS A 144 8.15 -14.70 -2.38
CA LYS A 144 7.58 -14.91 -1.05
C LYS A 144 8.44 -14.24 0.02
N GLY A 145 7.80 -13.86 1.12
CA GLY A 145 8.49 -13.19 2.22
C GLY A 145 9.61 -14.02 2.82
N GLU A 146 9.50 -15.36 2.82
CA GLU A 146 10.53 -16.25 3.36
C GLU A 146 11.79 -16.30 2.48
N GLU A 147 11.69 -15.91 1.21
CA GLU A 147 12.82 -15.81 0.27
C GLU A 147 13.60 -14.50 0.46
N LEU A 148 13.02 -13.54 1.18
CA LEU A 148 13.58 -12.20 1.37
C LEU A 148 14.27 -12.09 2.73
N ASP A 149 15.57 -11.82 2.71
CA ASP A 149 16.28 -11.36 3.90
C ASP A 149 16.04 -9.85 4.09
N VAL A 150 15.05 -9.51 4.92
CA VAL A 150 14.66 -8.12 5.23
C VAL A 150 15.83 -7.30 5.79
N LYS A 151 16.85 -7.94 6.39
CA LYS A 151 18.04 -7.24 6.89
C LYS A 151 18.90 -6.69 5.74
N LYS A 152 18.78 -7.25 4.54
CA LYS A 152 19.46 -6.76 3.33
C LYS A 152 18.73 -5.59 2.65
N PHE A 153 17.51 -5.25 3.08
CA PHE A 153 16.82 -4.06 2.59
C PHE A 153 17.52 -2.81 3.15
N LYS A 154 18.27 -2.14 2.27
CA LYS A 154 18.97 -0.90 2.59
C LYS A 154 18.08 0.29 2.23
N PHE A 155 17.65 1.03 3.23
CA PHE A 155 17.10 2.36 3.02
C PHE A 155 18.22 3.30 2.57
N LEU A 156 18.00 4.02 1.46
CA LEU A 156 18.99 4.95 0.92
C LEU A 156 18.64 6.39 1.28
N THR A 157 17.46 6.85 0.87
CA THR A 157 17.01 8.23 1.07
C THR A 157 15.50 8.34 0.79
N ARG A 158 14.97 9.55 0.90
CA ARG A 158 13.59 9.92 0.54
C ARG A 158 13.62 10.95 -0.58
N LEU A 159 12.65 10.83 -1.48
CA LEU A 159 12.43 11.77 -2.58
C LEU A 159 10.98 12.25 -2.51
N HIS A 160 10.78 13.56 -2.37
CA HIS A 160 9.47 14.17 -2.53
C HIS A 160 9.30 14.51 -4.01
N TYR A 161 8.33 13.88 -4.67
CA TYR A 161 8.02 14.15 -6.05
C TYR A 161 6.50 14.12 -6.27
N TRP A 162 6.10 14.66 -7.41
CA TRP A 162 4.77 14.52 -7.98
C TRP A 162 4.91 14.16 -9.45
N ALA A 163 3.99 13.37 -9.98
CA ALA A 163 3.87 13.23 -11.42
C ALA A 163 2.86 14.27 -11.91
N ALA A 164 3.24 15.05 -12.92
CA ALA A 164 2.24 15.78 -13.69
C ALA A 164 1.48 14.76 -14.53
N ASP A 165 0.15 14.75 -14.44
CA ASP A 165 -0.68 14.06 -15.44
C ASP A 165 -0.53 14.85 -16.75
N THR A 166 0.01 14.22 -17.79
CA THR A 166 0.12 14.79 -19.13
C THR A 166 -1.09 14.43 -19.96
#